data_AF-A0A6N8JDM1-F1
#
_entry.id   AF-A0A6N8JDM1-F1
#
_cell.length_a   1.000
_cell.length_b   1.000
_cell.length_c   1.000
_cell.angle_alpha   90.00
_cell.angle_beta   90.00
_cell.angle_gamma   90.00
#
_symmetry.space_group_name_H-M   'P 1'
#
loop_
_entity.id
_entity.type
_entity.pdbx_description
1 polymer ?
#
loop_
_entity_poly.entity_id
_entity_poly.type
_entity_poly.pdbx_seq_one_letter_code
_entity_poly.pdbx_strand_id
1 'polypeptide(L)'
;MAKYSKKSSEKIEKVMKEMEAGKLKSGRSGKKVTDRKQAIAIGLSEARAEGDKVPKMVAAKKAAPKKAAAKKTTVKRVAPKKATAKMAAPKKKAATRKKVAE
;
A
#
# COMPACT_ATOMS: atom_id res chain seq x y z
N MET A 1 -9.97 33.31 -13.69
CA MET A 1 -10.74 32.16 -13.15
C MET A 1 -9.97 31.54 -12.00
N ALA A 2 -10.58 31.36 -10.82
CA ALA A 2 -9.91 30.68 -9.71
C ALA A 2 -9.54 29.24 -10.11
N LYS A 3 -8.32 28.81 -9.75
CA LYS A 3 -7.80 27.48 -10.09
C LYS A 3 -8.56 26.38 -9.34
N TYR A 4 -9.11 26.69 -8.17
CA TYR A 4 -9.94 25.82 -7.32
C TYR A 4 -11.34 26.43 -7.13
N SER A 5 -12.38 25.60 -6.91
CA SER A 5 -13.66 26.09 -6.38
C SER A 5 -13.53 26.50 -4.90
N LYS A 6 -14.40 27.40 -4.41
CA LYS A 6 -14.44 27.78 -2.99
C LYS A 6 -14.55 26.56 -2.06
N LYS A 7 -15.46 25.65 -2.41
CA LYS A 7 -15.65 24.36 -1.70
C LYS A 7 -14.40 23.48 -1.69
N SER A 8 -13.63 23.45 -2.79
CA SER A 8 -12.35 22.74 -2.82
C SER A 8 -11.35 23.34 -1.83
N SER A 9 -11.24 24.67 -1.81
CA SER A 9 -10.33 25.37 -0.90
C SER A 9 -10.70 25.11 0.56
N GLU A 10 -11.99 25.19 0.90
CA GLU A 10 -12.49 24.93 2.27
C GLU A 10 -12.17 23.51 2.74
N LYS A 11 -12.23 22.51 1.86
CA LYS A 11 -11.84 21.12 2.20
C LYS A 11 -10.37 20.99 2.47
N ILE A 12 -9.53 21.58 1.63
CA ILE A 12 -8.08 21.58 1.84
C ILE A 12 -7.75 22.24 3.18
N GLU A 13 -8.41 23.35 3.52
CA GLU A 13 -8.24 24.02 4.81
C GLU A 13 -8.67 23.14 5.99
N LYS A 14 -9.79 22.42 5.90
CA LYS A 14 -10.23 21.48 6.94
C LYS A 14 -9.21 20.36 7.14
N VAL A 15 -8.76 19.73 6.05
CA VAL A 15 -7.76 18.66 6.09
C VAL A 15 -6.42 19.16 6.64
N MET A 16 -6.04 20.40 6.33
CA MET A 16 -4.85 21.05 6.90
C MET A 16 -4.95 21.21 8.40
N LYS A 17 -6.08 21.70 8.91
CA LYS A 17 -6.32 21.84 10.35
C LYS A 17 -6.29 20.49 11.06
N GLU A 18 -6.84 19.44 10.46
CA GLU A 18 -6.77 18.08 11.00
C GLU A 18 -5.36 17.49 11.02
N MET A 19 -4.55 17.83 10.01
CA MET A 19 -3.14 17.47 9.97
C MET A 19 -2.36 18.21 11.07
N GLU A 20 -2.54 19.52 11.21
CA GLU A 20 -1.91 20.33 12.25
C GLU A 20 -2.30 19.85 13.66
N ALA A 21 -3.54 19.40 13.83
CA ALA A 21 -4.00 18.77 15.06
C ALA A 21 -3.51 17.32 15.26
N GLY A 22 -2.77 16.75 14.31
CA GLY A 22 -2.22 15.39 14.37
C GLY A 22 -3.27 14.27 14.29
N LYS A 23 -4.47 14.57 13.78
CA LYS A 23 -5.61 13.64 13.69
C LYS A 23 -5.70 12.98 12.31
N LEU A 24 -5.19 13.63 11.27
CA LEU A 24 -5.26 13.13 9.89
C LEU A 24 -4.50 11.81 9.71
N LYS A 25 -5.16 10.82 9.11
CA LYS A 25 -4.60 9.49 8.82
C LYS A 25 -4.74 9.13 7.35
N SER A 26 -3.78 8.36 6.85
CA SER A 26 -3.83 7.78 5.51
C SER A 26 -4.81 6.60 5.48
N GLY A 27 -5.61 6.49 4.40
CA GLY A 27 -6.66 5.48 4.29
C GLY A 27 -6.16 4.03 4.40
N ARG A 28 -5.38 3.56 3.42
CA ARG A 28 -4.96 2.13 3.35
C ARG A 28 -4.07 1.71 4.52
N SER A 29 -3.19 2.59 4.98
CA SER A 29 -2.14 2.23 5.95
C SER A 29 -2.43 2.66 7.38
N GLY A 30 -3.45 3.49 7.63
CA GLY A 30 -3.81 4.01 8.95
C GLY A 30 -2.74 4.91 9.60
N LYS A 31 -1.59 5.10 8.95
CA LYS A 31 -0.49 5.95 9.43
C LYS A 31 -0.93 7.40 9.46
N LYS A 32 -0.47 8.13 10.49
CA LYS A 32 -0.66 9.58 10.58
C LYS A 32 0.02 10.27 9.40
N VAL A 33 -0.62 11.31 8.89
CA VAL A 33 -0.06 12.14 7.82
C VAL A 33 0.97 13.08 8.45
N THR A 34 2.21 12.99 7.98
CA THR A 34 3.31 13.84 8.45
C THR A 34 3.56 15.01 7.51
N ASP A 35 3.24 14.86 6.23
CA ASP A 35 3.62 15.81 5.20
C ASP A 35 2.44 16.67 4.76
N ARG A 36 2.67 17.99 4.71
CA ARG A 36 1.71 18.98 4.20
C ARG A 36 1.26 18.68 2.78
N LYS A 37 2.18 18.22 1.92
CA LYS A 37 1.87 17.80 0.53
C LYS A 37 0.87 16.65 0.49
N GLN A 38 0.99 15.71 1.41
CA GLN A 38 0.08 14.57 1.50
C GLN A 38 -1.29 14.99 1.99
N ALA A 39 -1.37 15.92 2.95
CA ALA A 39 -2.65 16.51 3.37
C ALA A 39 -3.35 17.25 2.21
N ILE A 40 -2.62 18.04 1.41
CA ILE A 40 -3.19 18.65 0.19
C ILE A 40 -3.72 17.57 -0.75
N ALA A 41 -2.96 16.49 -0.98
CA ALA A 41 -3.39 15.42 -1.87
C ALA A 41 -4.66 14.72 -1.38
N ILE A 42 -4.83 14.54 -0.06
CA ILE A 42 -6.04 14.01 0.54
C ILE A 42 -7.21 14.97 0.31
N GLY A 43 -7.05 16.26 0.67
CA GLY A 43 -8.10 17.27 0.46
C GLY A 43 -8.49 17.47 -1.01
N LEU A 44 -7.55 17.40 -1.95
CA LEU A 44 -7.83 17.42 -3.39
C LEU A 44 -8.57 16.16 -3.85
N SER A 45 -8.30 15.00 -3.24
CA SER A 45 -8.97 13.75 -3.58
C SER A 45 -10.42 13.72 -3.07
N GLU A 46 -10.66 14.24 -1.86
CA GLU A 46 -12.01 14.44 -1.31
C GLU A 46 -12.82 15.45 -2.11
N ALA A 47 -12.21 16.59 -2.46
CA ALA A 47 -12.84 17.58 -3.32
C ALA A 47 -13.25 16.98 -4.68
N ARG A 48 -12.40 16.14 -5.29
CA ARG A 48 -12.74 15.42 -6.54
C ARG A 48 -13.86 14.41 -6.34
N ALA A 49 -13.86 13.66 -5.24
CA ALA A 49 -14.90 12.67 -4.95
C ALA A 49 -16.29 13.32 -4.81
N GLU A 50 -16.34 14.53 -4.26
CA GLU A 50 -17.57 15.32 -4.14
C GLU A 50 -17.93 16.12 -5.42
N GLY A 51 -17.16 15.96 -6.50
CA GLY A 51 -17.46 16.60 -7.79
C GLY A 51 -17.08 18.09 -7.88
N ASP A 52 -16.29 18.60 -6.95
CA ASP A 52 -15.82 19.98 -7.01
C ASP A 52 -14.85 20.23 -8.16
N LYS A 53 -14.75 21.50 -8.58
CA LYS A 53 -13.79 21.93 -9.59
C LYS A 53 -12.38 21.99 -9.00
N VAL A 54 -11.62 20.93 -9.24
CA VAL A 54 -10.22 20.80 -8.85
C VAL A 54 -9.34 20.82 -10.11
N PRO A 55 -8.15 21.48 -10.09
CA PRO A 55 -7.19 21.39 -11.17
C PRO A 55 -6.93 19.94 -11.55
N LYS A 56 -7.09 19.65 -12.83
CA LYS A 56 -6.55 18.44 -13.42
C LYS A 56 -5.03 18.56 -13.32
N MET A 57 -4.39 17.55 -12.74
CA MET A 57 -2.94 17.44 -12.90
C MET A 57 -2.69 17.37 -14.41
N VAL A 58 -1.85 18.27 -14.92
CA VAL A 58 -1.32 18.14 -16.27
C VAL A 58 -0.59 16.80 -16.30
N ALA A 59 -1.18 15.83 -16.97
CA ALA A 59 -0.56 14.53 -17.12
C ALA A 59 0.67 14.73 -17.99
N ALA A 60 1.84 14.91 -17.38
CA ALA A 60 3.09 14.60 -18.04
C ALA A 60 3.04 13.11 -18.36
N LYS A 61 2.52 12.79 -19.56
CA LYS A 61 2.24 11.46 -20.11
C LYS A 61 1.34 10.57 -19.26
N LYS A 62 0.22 10.14 -19.86
CA LYS A 62 -0.37 8.82 -19.59
C LYS A 62 0.76 7.78 -19.63
N ALA A 63 1.33 7.42 -18.49
CA ALA A 63 1.93 6.11 -18.33
C ALA A 63 0.74 5.14 -18.40
N ALA A 64 0.68 4.37 -19.50
CA ALA A 64 -0.29 3.31 -19.68
C ALA A 64 -0.44 2.50 -18.37
N PRO A 65 -1.65 2.02 -18.01
CA PRO A 65 -1.80 1.18 -16.84
C PRO A 65 -0.89 -0.04 -17.01
N LYS A 66 0.22 -0.07 -16.27
CA LYS A 66 1.09 -1.24 -16.20
C LYS A 66 0.30 -2.33 -15.48
N LYS A 67 -0.27 -3.21 -16.29
CA LYS A 67 -0.49 -4.64 -16.02
C LYS A 67 -1.32 -4.91 -14.76
N ALA A 68 -2.63 -5.01 -14.94
CA ALA A 68 -3.39 -6.00 -14.20
C ALA A 68 -2.76 -7.36 -14.53
N ALA A 69 -1.85 -7.82 -13.66
CA ALA A 69 -1.36 -9.18 -13.72
C ALA A 69 -2.57 -10.09 -13.64
N ALA A 70 -2.77 -10.86 -14.71
CA ALA A 70 -3.84 -11.83 -14.85
C ALA A 70 -3.99 -12.62 -13.56
N LYS A 71 -5.22 -12.59 -13.03
CA LYS A 71 -5.66 -13.41 -11.93
C LYS A 71 -5.30 -14.87 -12.24
N LYS A 72 -4.66 -15.54 -11.28
CA LYS A 72 -4.46 -16.98 -11.28
C LYS A 72 -5.83 -17.68 -11.41
N THR A 73 -6.05 -18.40 -12.50
CA THR A 73 -7.08 -19.45 -12.59
C THR A 73 -6.57 -20.57 -13.49
N THR A 74 -6.15 -21.65 -12.84
CA THR A 74 -6.43 -23.07 -13.17
C THR A 74 -6.28 -23.56 -14.62
N VAL A 75 -5.50 -24.66 -14.77
CA VAL A 75 -5.82 -25.91 -15.52
C VAL A 75 -4.55 -26.50 -16.19
N LYS A 76 -4.04 -27.56 -15.54
CA LYS A 76 -3.65 -28.85 -16.15
C LYS A 76 -2.47 -28.85 -17.15
N ARG A 77 -1.29 -29.27 -16.67
CA ARG A 77 -0.39 -30.13 -17.48
C ARG A 77 0.51 -31.02 -16.60
N VAL A 78 -0.05 -32.20 -16.33
CA VAL A 78 0.55 -33.55 -16.26
C VAL A 78 2.06 -33.63 -16.04
N ALA A 79 2.45 -34.26 -14.92
CA ALA A 79 3.80 -34.74 -14.66
C ALA A 79 4.28 -35.74 -15.74
N PRO A 80 5.60 -35.89 -15.90
CA PRO A 80 6.12 -37.24 -15.67
C PRO A 80 7.25 -37.26 -14.64
N LYS A 81 7.15 -38.25 -13.75
CA LYS A 81 8.23 -38.73 -12.91
C LYS A 81 9.43 -39.15 -13.77
N LYS A 82 10.65 -38.80 -13.38
CA LYS A 82 11.76 -39.77 -13.38
C LYS A 82 12.82 -39.39 -12.34
N ALA A 83 13.05 -40.35 -11.45
CA ALA A 83 13.95 -40.31 -10.32
C ALA A 83 15.40 -40.61 -10.72
N THR A 84 16.36 -40.12 -9.93
CA THR A 84 17.69 -40.67 -9.52
C THR A 84 18.41 -39.49 -8.82
N ALA A 85 19.05 -39.54 -7.66
CA ALA A 85 19.45 -40.55 -6.69
C ALA A 85 19.62 -39.82 -5.33
N LYS A 86 19.25 -40.45 -4.19
CA LYS A 86 20.18 -40.87 -3.11
C LYS A 86 21.08 -39.71 -2.61
N MET A 87 20.94 -39.17 -1.39
CA MET A 87 21.39 -39.75 -0.11
C MET A 87 20.95 -38.78 1.01
N ALA A 88 20.12 -39.19 1.96
CA ALA A 88 20.52 -39.64 3.30
C ALA A 88 21.14 -38.54 4.20
N ALA A 89 20.31 -37.96 5.07
CA ALA A 89 20.74 -37.60 6.44
C ALA A 89 20.93 -38.93 7.25
N PRO A 90 21.47 -39.01 8.49
CA PRO A 90 21.75 -37.94 9.48
C PRO A 90 23.05 -38.17 10.32
N LYS A 91 23.32 -37.30 11.33
CA LYS A 91 23.87 -37.59 12.71
C LYS A 91 24.58 -36.33 13.27
N LYS A 92 24.07 -35.70 14.35
CA LYS A 92 24.37 -35.90 15.80
C LYS A 92 25.86 -35.68 16.14
N LYS A 93 26.25 -34.85 17.12
CA LYS A 93 26.09 -35.01 18.60
C LYS A 93 26.53 -33.70 19.32
N ALA A 94 25.79 -33.20 20.32
CA ALA A 94 26.03 -33.31 21.79
C ALA A 94 27.17 -32.41 22.32
N ALA A 95 27.18 -31.77 23.50
CA ALA A 95 26.45 -31.83 24.78
C ALA A 95 26.53 -30.42 25.43
N THR A 96 25.70 -30.00 26.40
CA THR A 96 25.79 -30.29 27.85
C THR A 96 24.50 -29.78 28.54
N ARG A 97 23.69 -30.67 29.15
CA ARG A 97 23.63 -31.01 30.61
C ARG A 97 22.95 -29.93 31.48
N LYS A 98 21.74 -30.26 31.99
CA LYS A 98 21.40 -30.54 33.42
C LYS A 98 20.80 -29.28 34.11
N LYS A 99 19.81 -29.32 35.02
CA LYS A 99 19.03 -30.35 35.74
C LYS A 99 17.83 -29.59 36.41
N VAL A 100 16.56 -29.95 36.16
CA VAL A 100 15.58 -30.66 37.02
C VAL A 100 15.26 -30.04 38.41
N ALA A 101 13.95 -29.79 38.61
CA ALA A 101 13.10 -29.83 39.83
C ALA A 101 13.48 -29.01 41.09
N GLU A 102 12.55 -28.18 41.58
CA GLU A 102 11.47 -28.54 42.51
C GLU A 102 10.26 -27.62 42.25
#